data_AF-A0A504M0G4-F1
#
_entry.id   AF-A0A504M0G4-F1
#
_cell.length_a   1.000
_cell.length_b   1.000
_cell.length_c   1.000
_cell.angle_alpha   90.00
_cell.angle_beta   90.00
_cell.angle_gamma   90.00
#
_symmetry.space_group_name_H-M   'P 1'
#
loop_
_entity.id
_entity.type
_entity.pdbx_description
1 polymer ?
#
loop_
_entity_poly.entity_id
_entity_poly.type
_entity_poly.pdbx_seq_one_letter_code
_entity_poly.pdbx_strand_id
1 'polypeptide(L)'
;MRKPTFTKTLSNGFLGLCIAYMVLPLIIMGGAGFNDSRFPSVYPWHGFTARWFVDLWNDQPMLDAGINTFFLALVVVAISVPTGTAAALLLNSWQSKARPVLFGILIAPILTPGVVVGISTLLFWKEFNISAGLHLSALGQVSYIATYVMLLVLARLQSFDKGLEEAALDLGASHGQVMRRIVLPHLYPAIVLGAVLAFFQSVENYNITLFTRGSAQTLTVYIGSMVRTGFTPEINALGLLFILITVAGVIYVELRRRRHERRELKLEALAAIEEDKDLQGIAA
;
A
#
# COMPACT_ATOMS: atom_id res chain seq x y z
N MET A 1 -37.93 -24.30 12.37
CA MET A 1 -36.58 -24.20 13.00
C MET A 1 -35.57 -24.98 12.17
N ARG A 2 -34.92 -24.36 11.17
CA ARG A 2 -33.89 -25.00 10.32
C ARG A 2 -32.50 -24.71 10.90
N LYS A 3 -31.67 -25.75 10.96
CA LYS A 3 -30.45 -25.88 11.77
C LYS A 3 -29.39 -24.79 11.45
N PRO A 4 -28.85 -24.07 12.46
CA PRO A 4 -27.78 -23.08 12.27
C PRO A 4 -26.44 -23.69 11.80
N THR A 5 -26.31 -25.01 11.78
CA THR A 5 -25.12 -25.73 11.30
C THR A 5 -25.00 -25.74 9.78
N PHE A 6 -26.10 -25.86 9.03
CA PHE A 6 -26.03 -25.94 7.55
C PHE A 6 -25.53 -24.63 6.93
N THR A 7 -26.04 -23.50 7.42
CA THR A 7 -25.62 -22.16 6.97
C THR A 7 -24.16 -21.87 7.32
N LYS A 8 -23.68 -22.34 8.49
CA LYS A 8 -22.27 -22.23 8.90
C LYS A 8 -21.35 -23.09 8.04
N THR A 9 -21.73 -24.34 7.75
CA THR A 9 -20.94 -25.22 6.87
C THR A 9 -20.87 -24.66 5.44
N LEU A 10 -21.99 -24.15 4.91
CA LEU A 10 -22.02 -23.53 3.58
C LEU A 10 -21.17 -22.26 3.52
N SER A 11 -21.27 -21.39 4.53
CA SER A 11 -20.47 -20.17 4.63
C SER A 11 -18.98 -20.46 4.76
N ASN A 12 -18.59 -21.44 5.60
CA ASN A 12 -17.19 -21.85 5.73
C ASN A 12 -16.67 -22.50 4.45
N GLY A 13 -17.49 -23.30 3.76
CA GLY A 13 -17.12 -23.89 2.47
C GLY A 13 -16.90 -22.82 1.39
N PHE A 14 -17.80 -21.83 1.31
CA PHE A 14 -17.65 -20.69 0.41
C PHE A 14 -16.39 -19.88 0.72
N LEU A 15 -16.15 -19.56 2.00
CA LEU A 15 -14.93 -18.85 2.43
C LEU A 15 -13.67 -19.63 2.08
N GLY A 16 -13.66 -20.94 2.34
CA GLY A 16 -12.54 -21.83 1.99
C GLY A 16 -12.26 -21.85 0.48
N LEU A 17 -13.31 -21.86 -0.34
CA LEU A 17 -13.18 -21.77 -1.80
C LEU A 17 -12.59 -20.43 -2.24
N CYS A 18 -13.04 -19.31 -1.66
CA CYS A 18 -12.47 -17.99 -1.95
C CYS A 18 -10.98 -17.91 -1.60
N ILE A 19 -10.59 -18.42 -0.42
CA ILE A 19 -9.19 -18.46 0.01
C ILE A 19 -8.39 -19.35 -0.93
N ALA A 20 -8.89 -20.55 -1.24
CA ALA A 20 -8.22 -21.47 -2.15
C ALA A 20 -8.01 -20.82 -3.54
N TYR A 21 -9.02 -20.14 -4.08
CA TYR A 21 -8.92 -19.43 -5.36
C TYR A 21 -7.84 -18.34 -5.35
N MET A 22 -7.71 -17.58 -4.26
CA MET A 22 -6.67 -16.54 -4.14
C MET A 22 -5.27 -17.12 -3.92
N VAL A 23 -5.14 -18.18 -3.12
CA VAL A 23 -3.85 -18.74 -2.69
C VAL A 23 -3.28 -19.73 -3.72
N LEU A 24 -4.12 -20.47 -4.43
CA LEU A 24 -3.69 -21.52 -5.36
C LEU A 24 -2.75 -21.00 -6.47
N PRO A 25 -3.02 -19.87 -7.16
CA PRO A 25 -2.10 -19.33 -8.16
C PRO A 25 -0.73 -18.96 -7.58
N LEU A 26 -0.69 -18.49 -6.33
CA LEU A 26 0.56 -18.16 -5.64
C LEU A 26 1.37 -19.42 -5.30
N ILE A 27 0.69 -20.50 -4.89
CA ILE A 27 1.33 -21.80 -4.66
C ILE A 27 1.87 -22.37 -5.98
N ILE A 28 1.08 -22.32 -7.05
CA ILE A 28 1.51 -22.78 -8.38
C ILE A 28 2.72 -21.97 -8.83
N MET A 29 2.66 -20.64 -8.76
CA MET A 29 3.79 -19.78 -9.09
C MET A 29 5.03 -20.12 -8.26
N GLY A 30 4.88 -20.27 -6.92
CA GLY A 30 5.98 -20.65 -6.04
C GLY A 30 6.58 -22.01 -6.37
N GLY A 31 5.74 -23.01 -6.68
CA GLY A 31 6.19 -24.33 -7.11
C GLY A 31 6.95 -24.29 -8.44
N ALA A 32 6.50 -23.47 -9.39
CA ALA A 32 7.17 -23.30 -10.69
C ALA A 32 8.54 -22.63 -10.55
N GLY A 33 8.79 -21.90 -9.46
CA GLY A 33 10.12 -21.35 -9.13
C GLY A 33 11.15 -22.42 -8.76
N PHE A 34 10.71 -23.66 -8.45
CA PHE A 34 11.58 -24.79 -8.12
C PHE A 34 11.61 -25.88 -9.19
N ASN A 35 10.85 -25.75 -10.29
CA ASN A 35 10.85 -26.74 -11.36
C ASN A 35 12.03 -26.52 -12.32
N ASP A 36 12.77 -27.59 -12.64
CA ASP A 36 13.84 -27.56 -13.64
C ASP A 36 13.29 -27.60 -15.08
N SER A 37 12.49 -26.58 -15.39
CA SER A 37 11.86 -26.39 -16.69
C SER A 37 12.33 -25.08 -17.30
N ARG A 38 12.57 -25.07 -18.60
CA ARG A 38 12.95 -23.84 -19.32
C ARG A 38 11.83 -22.79 -19.33
N PHE A 39 10.59 -23.21 -19.13
CA PHE A 39 9.41 -22.34 -19.14
C PHE A 39 8.74 -22.33 -17.76
N PRO A 40 8.17 -21.19 -17.32
CA PRO A 40 7.38 -21.09 -16.09
C PRO A 40 6.23 -22.08 -16.07
N SER A 41 6.44 -23.23 -15.43
CA SER A 41 5.48 -24.32 -15.40
C SER A 41 5.66 -25.13 -14.13
N VAL A 42 4.54 -25.50 -13.49
CA VAL A 42 4.52 -26.54 -12.44
C VAL A 42 4.40 -27.93 -13.04
N TYR A 43 3.86 -28.02 -14.25
CA TYR A 43 3.59 -29.29 -14.93
C TYR A 43 4.01 -29.20 -16.40
N PRO A 44 4.73 -30.20 -16.94
CA PRO A 44 5.28 -31.38 -16.26
C PRO A 44 6.42 -31.05 -15.28
N TRP A 45 6.55 -31.85 -14.22
CA TRP A 45 7.60 -31.70 -13.21
C TRP A 45 8.87 -32.41 -13.67
N HIS A 46 9.92 -31.64 -13.95
CA HIS A 46 11.19 -32.16 -14.49
C HIS A 46 12.24 -32.43 -13.40
N GLY A 47 12.14 -31.75 -12.26
CA GLY A 47 13.08 -31.91 -11.14
C GLY A 47 13.04 -30.70 -10.21
N PHE A 48 13.57 -30.85 -9.00
CA PHE A 48 13.73 -29.73 -8.07
C PHE A 48 15.05 -28.99 -8.35
N THR A 49 14.99 -27.68 -8.53
CA THR A 49 16.16 -26.82 -8.72
C THR A 49 16.03 -25.50 -7.99
N ALA A 50 17.15 -24.98 -7.47
CA ALA A 50 17.26 -23.64 -6.93
C ALA A 50 17.99 -22.67 -7.87
N ARG A 51 18.30 -23.12 -9.11
CA ARG A 51 19.08 -22.33 -10.08
C ARG A 51 18.48 -20.96 -10.36
N TRP A 52 17.16 -20.87 -10.45
CA TRP A 52 16.44 -19.64 -10.82
C TRP A 52 16.60 -18.52 -9.79
N PHE A 53 16.88 -18.87 -8.52
CA PHE A 53 17.20 -17.89 -7.49
C PHE A 53 18.62 -17.32 -7.66
N VAL A 54 19.55 -18.15 -8.15
CA VAL A 54 20.91 -17.73 -8.48
C VAL A 54 20.91 -16.91 -9.77
N ASP A 55 20.19 -17.37 -10.79
CA ASP A 55 20.04 -16.68 -12.07
C ASP A 55 19.37 -15.31 -11.88
N LEU A 56 18.34 -15.22 -11.02
CA LEU A 56 17.72 -13.95 -10.61
C LEU A 56 18.72 -12.97 -9.99
N TRP A 57 19.67 -13.44 -9.18
CA TRP A 57 20.68 -12.59 -8.57
C TRP A 57 21.78 -12.14 -9.54
N ASN A 58 21.90 -12.84 -10.67
CA ASN A 58 22.84 -12.50 -11.74
C ASN A 58 22.19 -11.65 -12.85
N ASP A 59 20.86 -11.54 -12.87
CA ASP A 59 20.11 -10.69 -13.81
C ASP A 59 20.21 -9.21 -13.41
N GLN A 60 21.27 -8.54 -13.88
CA GLN A 60 21.50 -7.12 -13.64
C GLN A 60 20.32 -6.23 -14.09
N PRO A 61 19.76 -6.38 -15.31
CA PRO A 61 18.55 -5.65 -15.69
C PRO A 61 17.37 -5.78 -14.72
N MET A 62 17.11 -6.98 -14.19
CA MET A 62 16.06 -7.20 -13.19
C MET A 62 16.36 -6.49 -11.87
N LEU A 63 17.60 -6.56 -11.39
CA LEU A 63 18.03 -5.89 -10.16
C LEU A 63 17.96 -4.37 -10.28
N ASP A 64 18.44 -3.81 -11.40
CA ASP A 64 18.33 -2.38 -11.71
C ASP A 64 16.86 -1.93 -11.78
N ALA A 65 15.99 -2.77 -12.35
CA ALA A 65 14.56 -2.51 -12.39
C ALA A 65 13.93 -2.50 -10.98
N GLY A 66 14.40 -3.37 -10.08
CA GLY A 66 14.02 -3.37 -8.67
C GLY A 66 14.46 -2.11 -7.92
N ILE A 67 15.69 -1.65 -8.13
CA ILE A 67 16.23 -0.42 -7.53
C ILE A 67 15.44 0.80 -8.02
N ASN A 68 15.24 0.91 -9.34
CA ASN A 68 14.46 1.98 -9.94
C ASN A 68 13.02 2.00 -9.41
N THR A 69 12.37 0.84 -9.27
CA THR A 69 11.04 0.73 -8.66
C THR A 69 11.01 1.25 -7.24
N PHE A 70 11.97 0.82 -6.40
CA PHE A 70 12.02 1.25 -5.01
C PHE A 70 12.25 2.76 -4.88
N PHE A 71 13.22 3.29 -5.62
CA PHE A 71 13.53 4.72 -5.63
C PHE A 71 12.34 5.55 -6.13
N LEU A 72 11.71 5.13 -7.24
CA LEU A 72 10.53 5.79 -7.79
C LEU A 72 9.38 5.81 -6.77
N ALA A 73 9.12 4.68 -6.10
CA ALA A 73 8.06 4.58 -5.10
C ALA A 73 8.28 5.52 -3.92
N LEU A 74 9.52 5.67 -3.44
CA LEU A 74 9.84 6.63 -2.38
C LEU A 74 9.58 8.09 -2.81
N VAL A 75 9.99 8.46 -4.03
CA VAL A 75 9.74 9.81 -4.57
C VAL A 75 8.23 10.07 -4.69
N VAL A 76 7.49 9.09 -5.21
CA VAL A 76 6.04 9.20 -5.37
C VAL A 76 5.35 9.33 -4.01
N VAL A 77 5.73 8.55 -2.99
CA VAL A 77 5.20 8.69 -1.62
C VAL A 77 5.52 10.08 -1.05
N ALA A 78 6.77 10.52 -1.18
CA ALA A 78 7.23 11.81 -0.64
C ALA A 78 6.44 13.01 -1.19
N ILE A 79 5.94 12.91 -2.43
CA ILE A 79 5.19 14.00 -3.08
C ILE A 79 3.68 13.79 -2.93
N SER A 80 3.16 12.59 -3.19
CA SER A 80 1.72 12.30 -3.16
C SER A 80 1.12 12.40 -1.76
N VAL A 81 1.86 12.04 -0.71
CA VAL A 81 1.33 12.07 0.65
C VAL A 81 1.07 13.49 1.14
N PRO A 82 2.04 14.43 1.08
CA PRO A 82 1.79 15.82 1.45
C PRO A 82 0.73 16.49 0.58
N THR A 83 0.79 16.29 -0.75
CA THR A 83 -0.15 16.92 -1.69
C THR A 83 -1.58 16.41 -1.51
N GLY A 84 -1.77 15.10 -1.36
CA GLY A 84 -3.08 14.49 -1.09
C GLY A 84 -3.65 14.89 0.27
N THR A 85 -2.80 14.94 1.31
CA THR A 85 -3.20 15.42 2.64
C THR A 85 -3.64 16.89 2.60
N ALA A 86 -2.88 17.74 1.91
CA ALA A 86 -3.22 19.16 1.74
C ALA A 86 -4.53 19.33 0.96
N ALA A 87 -4.74 18.55 -0.10
CA ALA A 87 -6.00 18.56 -0.86
C ALA A 87 -7.20 18.15 0.01
N ALA A 88 -7.04 17.16 0.90
CA ALA A 88 -8.09 16.73 1.81
C ALA A 88 -8.46 17.83 2.83
N LEU A 89 -7.44 18.47 3.41
CA LEU A 89 -7.63 19.59 4.35
C LEU A 89 -8.33 20.78 3.66
N LEU A 90 -7.87 21.17 2.46
CA LEU A 90 -8.47 22.23 1.67
C LEU A 90 -9.95 21.95 1.37
N LEU A 91 -10.25 20.74 0.90
CA LEU A 91 -11.62 20.36 0.56
C LEU A 91 -12.54 20.25 1.78
N ASN A 92 -11.98 19.91 2.95
CA ASN A 92 -12.72 19.88 4.21
C ASN A 92 -13.04 21.28 4.74
N SER A 93 -12.13 22.25 4.58
CA SER A 93 -12.35 23.63 5.01
C SER A 93 -13.26 24.43 4.06
N TRP A 94 -13.39 24.01 2.80
CA TRP A 94 -14.12 24.76 1.79
C TRP A 94 -15.64 24.52 1.85
N GLN A 95 -16.41 25.47 2.41
CA GLN A 95 -17.87 25.35 2.59
C GLN A 95 -18.71 25.98 1.46
N SER A 96 -18.09 26.46 0.38
CA SER A 96 -18.80 27.09 -0.75
C SER A 96 -19.57 26.09 -1.62
N LYS A 97 -20.56 26.60 -2.37
CA LYS A 97 -21.29 25.86 -3.44
C LYS A 97 -20.36 25.29 -4.52
N ALA A 98 -19.13 25.79 -4.65
CA ALA A 98 -18.11 25.28 -5.57
C ALA A 98 -17.45 23.96 -5.12
N ARG A 99 -17.66 23.52 -3.87
CA ARG A 99 -17.04 22.32 -3.30
C ARG A 99 -17.24 21.05 -4.16
N PRO A 100 -18.43 20.75 -4.71
CA PRO A 100 -18.61 19.57 -5.56
C PRO A 100 -17.80 19.62 -6.86
N VAL A 101 -17.62 20.81 -7.44
CA VAL A 101 -16.81 21.01 -8.65
C VAL A 101 -15.33 20.77 -8.33
N LEU A 102 -14.83 21.36 -7.23
CA LEU A 102 -13.46 21.12 -6.75
C LEU A 102 -13.21 19.63 -6.47
N PHE A 103 -14.15 18.97 -5.81
CA PHE A 103 -14.08 17.52 -5.58
C PHE A 103 -14.00 16.73 -6.89
N GLY A 104 -14.84 17.08 -7.87
CA GLY A 104 -14.81 16.47 -9.20
C GLY A 104 -13.46 16.63 -9.90
N ILE A 105 -12.86 17.82 -9.85
CA ILE A 105 -11.54 18.09 -10.42
C ILE A 105 -10.46 17.25 -9.73
N LEU A 106 -10.45 17.20 -8.40
CA LEU A 106 -9.46 16.47 -7.62
C LEU A 106 -9.57 14.93 -7.80
N ILE A 107 -10.75 14.44 -8.17
CA ILE A 107 -11.01 13.02 -8.40
C ILE A 107 -10.82 12.63 -9.86
N ALA A 108 -10.94 13.55 -10.82
CA ALA A 108 -10.80 13.25 -12.24
C ALA A 108 -9.58 12.36 -12.60
N PRO A 109 -8.38 12.50 -11.99
CA PRO A 109 -7.25 11.63 -12.27
C PRO A 109 -7.51 10.14 -12.01
N ILE A 110 -8.25 9.79 -10.96
CA ILE A 110 -8.55 8.38 -10.63
C ILE A 110 -9.53 7.72 -11.61
N LEU A 111 -10.37 8.54 -12.26
CA LEU A 111 -11.32 8.09 -13.28
C LEU A 111 -10.67 7.97 -14.66
N THR A 112 -9.49 8.58 -14.82
CA THR A 112 -8.77 8.60 -16.09
C THR A 112 -7.99 7.29 -16.24
N PRO A 113 -8.10 6.58 -17.38
CA PRO A 113 -7.30 5.38 -17.60
C PRO A 113 -5.80 5.70 -17.51
N GLY A 114 -5.03 4.88 -16.79
CA GLY A 114 -3.60 5.14 -16.54
C GLY A 114 -2.77 5.30 -17.81
N VAL A 115 -3.14 4.62 -18.91
CA VAL A 115 -2.50 4.75 -20.22
C VAL A 115 -2.67 6.18 -20.77
N VAL A 116 -3.87 6.76 -20.63
CA VAL A 116 -4.15 8.13 -21.06
C VAL A 116 -3.30 9.10 -20.25
N VAL A 117 -3.24 8.93 -18.92
CA VAL A 117 -2.37 9.76 -18.05
C VAL A 117 -0.90 9.66 -18.47
N GLY A 118 -0.40 8.45 -18.75
CA GLY A 118 0.98 8.23 -19.19
C GLY A 118 1.32 8.92 -20.51
N ILE A 119 0.49 8.71 -21.53
CA ILE A 119 0.69 9.31 -22.87
C ILE A 119 0.55 10.84 -22.79
N SER A 120 -0.47 11.35 -22.11
CA SER A 120 -0.69 12.79 -21.96
C SER A 120 0.44 13.45 -21.20
N THR A 121 0.97 12.83 -20.14
CA THR A 121 2.14 13.33 -19.40
C THR A 121 3.35 13.43 -20.32
N LEU A 122 3.66 12.36 -21.06
CA LEU A 122 4.79 12.35 -21.99
C LEU A 122 4.67 13.46 -23.06
N LEU A 123 3.51 13.57 -23.70
CA LEU A 123 3.30 14.55 -24.77
C LEU A 123 3.33 15.98 -24.24
N PHE A 124 2.70 16.25 -23.10
CA PHE A 124 2.68 17.58 -22.49
C PHE A 124 4.09 18.06 -22.14
N TRP A 125 4.89 17.23 -21.47
CA TRP A 125 6.24 17.62 -21.04
C TRP A 125 7.24 17.71 -22.20
N LYS A 126 6.99 16.99 -23.30
CA LYS A 126 7.78 17.09 -24.52
C LYS A 126 7.73 18.49 -25.14
N GLU A 127 6.60 19.20 -25.05
CA GLU A 127 6.47 20.59 -25.52
C GLU A 127 7.42 21.55 -24.78
N PHE A 128 7.81 21.20 -23.54
CA PHE A 128 8.76 21.96 -22.73
C PHE A 128 10.20 21.43 -22.84
N ASN A 129 10.49 20.57 -23.82
CA ASN A 129 11.78 19.89 -23.99
C ASN A 129 12.22 19.03 -22.79
N ILE A 130 11.27 18.55 -21.99
CA ILE A 130 11.56 17.62 -20.89
C ILE A 130 11.45 16.20 -21.42
N SER A 131 12.57 15.48 -21.36
CA SER A 131 12.70 14.12 -21.90
C SER A 131 12.02 13.08 -21.00
N ALA A 132 11.71 11.92 -21.58
CA ALA A 132 11.19 10.80 -20.82
C ALA A 132 12.21 10.30 -19.78
N GLY A 133 11.71 9.95 -18.59
CA GLY A 133 12.52 9.47 -17.48
C GLY A 133 11.68 9.10 -16.25
N LEU A 134 12.34 8.55 -15.23
CA LEU A 134 11.67 8.24 -13.95
C LEU A 134 11.02 9.47 -13.31
N HIS A 135 11.54 10.68 -13.56
CA HIS A 135 10.95 11.92 -13.09
C HIS A 135 9.54 12.18 -13.68
N LEU A 136 9.33 11.96 -14.98
CA LEU A 136 7.99 12.05 -15.59
C LEU A 136 7.07 10.94 -15.09
N SER A 137 7.63 9.75 -14.83
CA SER A 137 6.89 8.65 -14.24
C SER A 137 6.40 9.00 -12.84
N ALA A 138 7.25 9.65 -12.03
CA ALA A 138 6.87 10.15 -10.72
C ALA A 138 5.74 11.18 -10.81
N LEU A 139 5.86 12.17 -11.70
CA LEU A 139 4.83 13.20 -11.87
C LEU A 139 3.49 12.63 -12.32
N GLY A 140 3.51 11.75 -13.32
CA GLY A 140 2.31 11.08 -13.81
C GLY A 140 1.65 10.25 -12.71
N GLN A 141 2.43 9.47 -11.96
CA GLN A 141 1.91 8.67 -10.85
C GLN A 141 1.37 9.52 -9.68
N VAL A 142 2.07 10.58 -9.30
CA VAL A 142 1.63 11.51 -8.24
C VAL A 142 0.26 12.09 -8.56
N SER A 143 -0.02 12.43 -9.82
CA SER A 143 -1.30 13.04 -10.23
C SER A 143 -2.53 12.22 -9.86
N TYR A 144 -2.43 10.88 -9.82
CA TYR A 144 -3.53 10.00 -9.43
C TYR A 144 -3.39 9.44 -8.01
N ILE A 145 -2.16 9.17 -7.55
CA ILE A 145 -1.91 8.62 -6.21
C ILE A 145 -2.24 9.65 -5.13
N ALA A 146 -1.99 10.93 -5.38
CA ALA A 146 -2.39 11.99 -4.46
C ALA A 146 -3.90 11.99 -4.20
N THR A 147 -4.72 11.63 -5.20
CA THR A 147 -6.18 11.49 -5.05
C THR A 147 -6.54 10.34 -4.10
N TYR A 148 -5.84 9.19 -4.18
CA TYR A 148 -6.04 8.08 -3.23
C TYR A 148 -5.71 8.51 -1.79
N VAL A 149 -4.57 9.16 -1.58
CA VAL A 149 -4.20 9.69 -0.26
C VAL A 149 -5.24 10.68 0.24
N MET A 150 -5.67 11.62 -0.63
CA MET A 150 -6.69 12.60 -0.30
C MET A 150 -7.97 11.93 0.19
N LEU A 151 -8.47 10.90 -0.50
CA LEU A 151 -9.70 10.21 -0.12
C LEU A 151 -9.58 9.53 1.25
N LEU A 152 -8.44 8.89 1.55
CA LEU A 152 -8.19 8.27 2.85
C LEU A 152 -8.15 9.30 4.00
N VAL A 153 -7.43 10.41 3.79
CA VAL A 153 -7.33 11.48 4.79
C VAL A 153 -8.68 12.18 4.97
N LEU A 154 -9.42 12.43 3.88
CA LEU A 154 -10.74 13.05 3.92
C LEU A 154 -11.75 12.17 4.66
N ALA A 155 -11.75 10.85 4.43
CA ALA A 155 -12.60 9.92 5.17
C ALA A 155 -12.31 9.96 6.67
N ARG A 156 -11.03 10.10 7.07
CA ARG A 156 -10.66 10.26 8.47
C ARG A 156 -11.13 11.60 9.05
N LEU A 157 -10.97 12.69 8.30
CA LEU A 157 -11.46 14.03 8.68
C LEU A 157 -12.97 14.07 8.92
N GLN A 158 -13.76 13.29 8.16
CA GLN A 158 -15.21 13.23 8.36
C GLN A 158 -15.62 12.65 9.72
N SER A 159 -14.74 11.85 10.34
CA SER A 159 -14.95 11.33 11.70
C SER A 159 -14.40 12.23 12.81
N PHE A 160 -13.82 13.39 12.46
CA PHE A 160 -13.21 14.31 13.42
C PHE A 160 -14.26 15.21 14.07
N ASP A 161 -14.21 15.31 15.40
CA ASP A 161 -15.07 16.22 16.16
C ASP A 161 -14.51 17.65 16.07
N LYS A 162 -15.26 18.53 15.39
CA LYS A 162 -14.92 19.95 15.26
C LYS A 162 -14.94 20.69 16.59
N GLY A 163 -15.68 20.21 17.59
CA GLY A 163 -15.71 20.80 18.93
C GLY A 163 -14.34 20.80 19.61
N LEU A 164 -13.46 19.84 19.28
CA LEU A 164 -12.08 19.83 19.80
C LEU A 164 -11.23 20.97 19.23
N GLU A 165 -11.48 21.35 17.98
CA GLU A 165 -10.81 22.49 17.34
C GLU A 165 -11.33 23.81 17.91
N GLU A 166 -12.65 23.96 18.03
CA GLU A 166 -13.29 25.15 18.60
C GLU A 166 -12.86 25.38 20.06
N ALA A 167 -12.90 24.33 20.91
CA ALA A 167 -12.49 24.42 22.31
C ALA A 167 -11.01 24.79 22.48
N ALA A 168 -10.14 24.33 21.58
CA ALA A 168 -8.73 24.69 21.63
C ALA A 168 -8.49 26.16 21.26
N LEU A 169 -9.23 26.68 20.27
CA LEU A 169 -9.19 28.10 19.91
C LEU A 169 -9.74 28.97 21.04
N ASP A 170 -10.81 28.55 21.72
CA ASP A 170 -11.38 29.24 22.88
C ASP A 170 -10.41 29.32 24.08
N LEU A 171 -9.56 28.32 24.26
CA LEU A 171 -8.48 28.32 25.25
C LEU A 171 -7.24 29.14 24.81
N GLY A 172 -7.32 29.86 23.69
CA GLY A 172 -6.28 30.76 23.19
C GLY A 172 -5.22 30.08 22.32
N ALA A 173 -5.44 28.85 21.85
CA ALA A 173 -4.53 28.23 20.89
C ALA A 173 -4.61 28.91 19.52
N SER A 174 -3.49 29.01 18.81
CA SER A 174 -3.48 29.46 17.41
C SER A 174 -3.86 28.32 16.45
N HIS A 175 -4.35 28.64 15.26
CA HIS A 175 -4.67 27.63 14.23
C HIS A 175 -3.50 26.67 13.92
N GLY A 176 -2.27 27.17 13.94
CA GLY A 176 -1.08 26.32 13.77
C GLY A 176 -0.87 25.34 14.92
N GLN A 177 -1.18 25.74 16.16
CA GLN A 177 -1.14 24.86 17.32
C GLN A 177 -2.23 23.79 17.24
N VAL A 178 -3.46 24.16 16.88
CA VAL A 178 -4.57 23.22 16.69
C VAL A 178 -4.24 22.20 15.60
N MET A 179 -3.75 22.67 14.45
CA MET A 179 -3.34 21.80 13.34
C MET A 179 -2.27 20.80 13.78
N ARG A 180 -1.20 21.26 14.45
CA ARG A 180 -0.08 20.42 14.84
C ARG A 180 -0.38 19.47 15.98
N ARG A 181 -1.19 19.88 16.96
CA ARG A 181 -1.40 19.13 18.22
C ARG A 181 -2.69 18.32 18.26
N ILE A 182 -3.68 18.64 17.41
CA ILE A 182 -4.99 18.00 17.44
C ILE A 182 -5.30 17.34 16.10
N VAL A 183 -5.31 18.12 15.01
CA VAL A 183 -5.73 17.63 13.69
C VAL A 183 -4.72 16.64 13.12
N LEU A 184 -3.45 17.01 12.97
CA LEU A 184 -2.43 16.14 12.39
C LEU A 184 -2.25 14.81 13.14
N PRO A 185 -2.21 14.76 14.49
CA PRO A 185 -2.18 13.49 15.22
C PRO A 185 -3.41 12.62 14.98
N HIS A 186 -4.60 13.21 14.86
CA HIS A 186 -5.82 12.48 14.53
C HIS A 186 -5.78 11.88 13.11
N LEU A 187 -5.16 12.59 12.17
CA LEU A 187 -5.00 12.16 10.78
C LEU A 187 -3.82 11.21 10.57
N TYR A 188 -2.86 11.16 11.49
CA TYR A 188 -1.63 10.40 11.34
C TYR A 188 -1.86 8.93 10.94
N PRO A 189 -2.81 8.17 11.53
CA PRO A 189 -3.07 6.79 11.09
C PRO A 189 -3.51 6.70 9.62
N ALA A 190 -4.31 7.65 9.15
CA ALA A 190 -4.77 7.70 7.76
C ALA A 190 -3.67 8.17 6.81
N ILE A 191 -2.81 9.10 7.23
CA ILE A 191 -1.63 9.54 6.47
C ILE A 191 -0.64 8.38 6.29
N VAL A 192 -0.38 7.60 7.36
CA VAL A 192 0.49 6.41 7.29
C VAL A 192 -0.12 5.35 6.36
N LEU A 193 -1.42 5.08 6.47
CA LEU A 193 -2.10 4.17 5.54
C LEU A 193 -2.02 4.68 4.09
N GLY A 194 -2.19 5.98 3.88
CA GLY A 194 -2.04 6.62 2.59
C GLY A 194 -0.62 6.51 2.03
N ALA A 195 0.41 6.64 2.86
CA ALA A 195 1.80 6.45 2.45
C ALA A 195 2.09 5.01 2.03
N VAL A 196 1.60 4.03 2.79
CA VAL A 196 1.73 2.60 2.45
C VAL A 196 0.99 2.29 1.15
N LEU A 197 -0.24 2.79 0.99
CA LEU A 197 -1.01 2.62 -0.25
C LEU A 197 -0.29 3.26 -1.44
N ALA A 198 0.21 4.49 -1.27
CA ALA A 198 0.96 5.21 -2.31
C ALA A 198 2.21 4.47 -2.75
N PHE A 199 2.94 3.86 -1.81
CA PHE A 199 4.09 3.03 -2.10
C PHE A 199 3.70 1.82 -2.97
N PHE A 200 2.69 1.05 -2.56
CA PHE A 200 2.24 -0.12 -3.32
C PHE A 200 1.69 0.25 -4.69
N GLN A 201 0.88 1.32 -4.78
CA GLN A 201 0.35 1.84 -6.03
C GLN A 201 1.46 2.26 -7.01
N SER A 202 2.55 2.83 -6.50
CA SER A 202 3.70 3.18 -7.32
C SER A 202 4.48 1.96 -7.81
N VAL A 203 4.73 1.00 -6.91
CA VAL A 203 5.44 -0.26 -7.22
C VAL A 203 4.73 -1.05 -8.30
N GLU A 204 3.40 -1.16 -8.23
CA GLU A 204 2.60 -1.92 -9.20
C GLU A 204 2.29 -1.13 -10.49
N ASN A 205 2.76 0.11 -10.62
CA ASN A 205 2.38 0.96 -11.74
C ASN A 205 3.07 0.56 -13.05
N TYR A 206 2.31 -0.11 -13.91
CA TYR A 206 2.71 -0.40 -15.28
C TYR A 206 2.27 0.71 -16.26
N ASN A 207 1.01 1.15 -16.16
CA ASN A 207 0.35 1.90 -17.22
C ASN A 207 0.95 3.28 -17.49
N ILE A 208 1.33 4.04 -16.46
CA ILE A 208 1.90 5.37 -16.64
C ILE A 208 3.39 5.23 -16.97
N THR A 209 4.08 4.44 -16.15
CA THR A 209 5.53 4.23 -16.23
C THR A 209 5.98 3.71 -17.59
N LEU A 210 5.21 2.82 -18.23
CA LEU A 210 5.54 2.27 -19.54
C LEU A 210 5.83 3.35 -20.58
N PHE A 211 5.07 4.45 -20.57
CA PHE A 211 5.20 5.54 -21.54
C PHE A 211 6.19 6.61 -21.08
N THR A 212 6.33 6.83 -19.77
CA THR A 212 7.09 7.97 -19.23
C THR A 212 8.52 7.63 -18.83
N ARG A 213 8.88 6.35 -18.65
CA ARG A 213 10.17 5.90 -18.06
C ARG A 213 11.45 6.26 -18.81
N GLY A 214 11.37 6.58 -20.10
CA GLY A 214 12.55 6.77 -20.95
C GLY A 214 13.35 5.48 -21.10
N SER A 215 14.66 5.52 -20.82
CA SER A 215 15.54 4.34 -20.87
C SER A 215 15.47 3.47 -19.60
N ALA A 216 15.08 4.04 -18.46
CA ALA A 216 14.97 3.31 -17.21
C ALA A 216 13.84 2.27 -17.25
N GLN A 217 13.96 1.22 -16.47
CA GLN A 217 12.94 0.18 -16.31
C GLN A 217 12.53 0.11 -14.84
N THR A 218 11.24 -0.05 -14.58
CA THR A 218 10.73 -0.50 -13.29
C THR A 218 10.42 -1.98 -13.38
N LEU A 219 10.36 -2.66 -12.24
CA LEU A 219 10.11 -4.09 -12.14
C LEU A 219 8.85 -4.53 -12.89
N THR A 220 7.75 -3.80 -12.77
CA THR A 220 6.49 -4.09 -13.48
C THR A 220 6.63 -3.94 -14.99
N VAL A 221 7.33 -2.91 -15.46
CA VAL A 221 7.53 -2.69 -16.90
C VAL A 221 8.51 -3.71 -17.47
N TYR A 222 9.56 -4.07 -16.72
CA TYR A 222 10.52 -5.09 -17.09
C TYR A 222 9.87 -6.47 -17.17
N ILE A 223 9.13 -6.89 -16.14
CA ILE A 223 8.37 -8.14 -16.17
C ILE A 223 7.34 -8.14 -17.30
N GLY A 224 6.66 -7.02 -17.51
CA GLY A 224 5.70 -6.86 -18.60
C GLY A 224 6.33 -6.93 -20.00
N SER A 225 7.59 -6.52 -20.17
CA SER A 225 8.29 -6.63 -21.45
C SER A 225 8.75 -8.06 -21.74
N MET A 226 9.07 -8.83 -20.70
CA MET A 226 9.44 -10.25 -20.80
C MET A 226 8.32 -11.14 -21.34
N VAL A 227 7.06 -10.72 -21.20
CA VAL A 227 5.92 -11.39 -21.84
C VAL A 227 6.12 -11.55 -23.35
N ARG A 228 6.79 -10.57 -23.98
CA ARG A 228 7.03 -10.53 -25.43
C ARG A 228 8.35 -11.17 -25.84
N THR A 229 9.37 -11.12 -24.98
CA THR A 229 10.71 -11.63 -25.28
C THR A 229 10.94 -13.06 -24.82
N GLY A 230 10.05 -13.61 -24.00
CA GLY A 230 10.10 -14.96 -23.44
C GLY A 230 10.20 -14.93 -21.92
N PHE A 231 9.35 -15.69 -21.24
CA PHE A 231 9.39 -15.79 -19.78
C PHE A 231 10.44 -16.81 -19.31
N THR A 232 11.24 -16.44 -18.32
CA THR A 232 12.09 -17.34 -17.54
C THR A 232 11.44 -17.65 -16.18
N PRO A 233 11.71 -18.82 -15.57
CA PRO A 233 11.23 -19.12 -14.22
C PRO A 233 11.82 -18.22 -13.11
N GLU A 234 12.80 -17.36 -13.41
CA GLU A 234 13.34 -16.34 -12.49
C GLU A 234 12.24 -15.41 -11.96
N ILE A 235 11.20 -15.13 -12.76
CA ILE A 235 10.06 -14.31 -12.36
C ILE A 235 9.24 -15.00 -11.26
N ASN A 236 9.11 -16.33 -11.33
CA ASN A 236 8.44 -17.11 -10.28
C ASN A 236 9.26 -17.13 -8.98
N ALA A 237 10.59 -17.23 -9.10
CA ALA A 237 11.50 -17.13 -7.95
C ALA A 237 11.37 -15.75 -7.28
N LEU A 238 11.35 -14.67 -8.07
CA LEU A 238 11.12 -13.32 -7.57
C LEU A 238 9.74 -13.16 -6.92
N GLY A 239 8.68 -13.68 -7.56
CA GLY A 239 7.33 -13.67 -7.00
C GLY A 239 7.23 -14.42 -5.67
N LEU A 240 7.92 -15.57 -5.54
CA LEU A 240 8.01 -16.30 -4.28
C LEU A 240 8.73 -15.48 -3.20
N LEU A 241 9.82 -14.79 -3.53
CA LEU A 241 10.51 -13.90 -2.59
C LEU A 241 9.57 -12.81 -2.06
N PHE A 242 8.76 -12.18 -2.92
CA PHE A 242 7.76 -11.20 -2.48
C PHE A 242 6.67 -11.80 -1.59
N ILE A 243 6.20 -13.01 -1.90
CA ILE A 243 5.26 -13.74 -1.02
C ILE A 243 5.89 -13.97 0.35
N LEU A 244 7.13 -14.48 0.39
CA LEU A 244 7.82 -14.78 1.64
C LEU A 244 8.05 -13.52 2.47
N ILE A 245 8.46 -12.41 1.86
CA ILE A 245 8.63 -11.11 2.53
C ILE A 245 7.28 -10.62 3.09
N THR A 246 6.20 -10.72 2.31
CA THR A 246 4.86 -10.31 2.73
C THR A 246 4.37 -11.14 3.92
N VAL A 247 4.47 -12.47 3.82
CA VAL A 247 4.08 -13.40 4.90
C VAL A 247 4.92 -13.16 6.15
N ALA A 248 6.24 -12.97 6.02
CA ALA A 248 7.11 -12.64 7.14
C ALA A 248 6.72 -11.31 7.80
N GLY A 249 6.39 -10.29 7.01
CA GLY A 249 5.90 -9.00 7.51
C GLY A 249 4.60 -9.12 8.28
N VAL A 250 3.62 -9.86 7.76
CA VAL A 250 2.34 -10.13 8.44
C VAL A 250 2.55 -10.88 9.75
N ILE A 251 3.37 -11.94 9.73
CA ILE A 251 3.72 -12.70 10.93
C ILE A 251 4.40 -11.79 11.96
N TYR A 252 5.34 -10.95 11.54
CA TYR A 252 6.02 -10.02 12.42
C TYR A 252 5.06 -9.03 13.10
N VAL A 253 4.14 -8.43 12.33
CA VAL A 253 3.11 -7.52 12.86
C VAL A 253 2.18 -8.25 13.83
N GLU A 254 1.73 -9.46 13.49
CA GLU A 254 0.86 -10.26 14.35
C GLU A 254 1.56 -10.64 15.66
N LEU A 255 2.83 -11.04 15.61
CA LEU A 255 3.63 -11.33 16.79
C LEU A 255 3.82 -10.09 17.67
N ARG A 256 4.01 -8.90 17.08
CA ARG A 256 4.07 -7.63 17.81
C ARG A 256 2.75 -7.28 18.47
N ARG A 257 1.62 -7.45 17.76
CA ARG A 257 0.27 -7.20 18.29
C ARG A 257 -0.02 -8.09 19.49
N ARG A 258 0.21 -9.40 19.37
CA ARG A 258 0.03 -10.37 20.47
C ARG A 258 0.91 -10.08 21.68
N ARG A 259 2.13 -9.57 21.45
CA ARG A 259 3.03 -9.15 22.55
C ARG A 259 2.50 -7.91 23.27
N HIS A 260 1.86 -6.97 22.56
CA HIS A 260 1.24 -5.79 23.17
C HIS A 260 0.05 -6.17 24.05
N GLU A 261 -0.89 -6.95 23.50
CA GLU A 261 -2.07 -7.45 24.23
C GLU A 261 -1.65 -8.23 25.50
N ARG A 262 -0.65 -9.11 25.39
CA ARG A 262 -0.13 -9.86 26.55
C ARG A 262 0.55 -8.98 27.59
N ARG A 263 1.13 -7.83 27.21
CA ARG A 263 1.75 -6.89 28.16
C ARG A 263 0.66 -6.12 28.91
N GLU A 264 -0.37 -5.67 28.22
CA GLU A 264 -1.53 -5.00 28.83
C GLU A 264 -2.20 -5.91 29.86
N LEU A 265 -2.54 -7.16 29.49
CA LEU A 265 -3.12 -8.13 30.42
C LEU A 265 -2.25 -8.42 31.65
N LYS A 266 -0.92 -8.41 31.49
CA LYS A 266 0.01 -8.59 32.62
C LYS A 266 0.03 -7.37 33.54
N LEU A 267 -0.01 -6.16 32.98
CA LEU A 267 -0.05 -4.92 33.76
C LEU A 267 -1.37 -4.82 34.54
N GLU A 268 -2.50 -5.17 33.91
CA GLU A 268 -3.80 -5.24 34.56
C GLU A 268 -3.80 -6.27 35.71
N ALA A 269 -3.23 -7.46 35.49
CA ALA A 269 -3.13 -8.48 36.54
C ALA A 269 -2.22 -8.05 37.70
N LEU A 270 -1.13 -7.34 37.44
CA LEU A 270 -0.24 -6.81 38.48
C LEU A 270 -0.92 -5.69 39.30
N ALA A 271 -1.62 -4.77 38.62
CA ALA A 271 -2.37 -3.71 39.27
C ALA A 271 -3.47 -4.27 40.20
N ALA A 272 -4.20 -5.31 39.75
CA ALA A 272 -5.20 -5.97 40.58
C ALA A 272 -4.61 -6.66 41.83
N ILE A 273 -3.37 -7.18 41.75
CA ILE A 273 -2.67 -7.78 42.90
C ILE A 273 -2.19 -6.71 43.89
N GLU A 274 -1.73 -5.55 43.40
CA GLU A 274 -1.38 -4.41 44.26
C GLU A 274 -2.60 -3.86 44.99
N GLU A 275 -3.72 -3.70 44.29
CA GLU A 275 -4.98 -3.21 44.87
C GLU A 275 -5.52 -4.14 45.97
N ASP A 276 -5.45 -5.47 45.78
CA ASP A 276 -5.84 -6.45 46.80
C ASP A 276 -4.88 -6.43 48.02
N LYS A 277 -3.58 -6.21 47.80
CA LYS A 277 -2.60 -6.06 48.90
C LYS A 277 -2.83 -4.79 49.71
N ASP A 278 -3.15 -3.67 49.07
CA ASP A 278 -3.45 -2.43 49.77
C ASP A 278 -4.74 -2.56 50.60
N LEU A 279 -5.77 -3.20 50.05
CA LEU A 279 -7.01 -3.49 50.79
C LEU A 279 -6.79 -4.39 52.02
N GLN A 280 -5.93 -5.41 51.90
CA GLN A 280 -5.58 -6.29 53.02
C GLN A 280 -4.66 -5.62 54.05
N GLY A 281 -3.78 -4.70 53.61
CA GLY A 281 -2.89 -3.93 54.48
C GLY A 281 -3.60 -2.82 55.28
N ILE A 282 -4.73 -2.29 54.77
CA ILE A 282 -5.59 -1.33 55.50
C ILE A 282 -6.45 -2.05 56.57
N ALA A 283 -6.65 -3.36 56.45
CA ALA A 283 -7.47 -4.15 57.36
C ALA A 283 -6.71 -4.72 58.59
N ALA A 284 -5.42 -4.42 58.74
CA ALA A 284 -4.55 -4.85 59.84
C ALA A 284 -4.15 -3.68 60.75
#